data_AF-A0A2E3TLC5-F1
#
_entry.id   AF-A0A2E3TLC5-F1
#
_cell.length_a   1.000
_cell.length_b   1.000
_cell.length_c   1.000
_cell.angle_alpha   90.00
_cell.angle_beta   90.00
_cell.angle_gamma   90.00
#
_symmetry.space_group_name_H-M   'P 1'
#
loop_
_entity.id
_entity.type
_entity.pdbx_description
1 polymer ?
#
loop_
_entity_poly.entity_id
_entity_poly.type
_entity_poly.pdbx_seq_one_letter_code
_entity_poly.pdbx_strand_id
1 'polypeptide(L)'
;MKFIEAITLFFKNYSNFKGKSTRSDFWYAQLFLILAGFLTTVIDLKFFKYTLTGQPVSDIFNILTIVPIYALSFRRLHDIGKSGWWVLLQLTIIGIIPLIYWYCKPSLSAEENNHDDEKLYLSDATDEKNIWDETNK
;
A
#
# COMPACT_ATOMS: atom_id res chain seq x y z
N MET A 1 10.71 -4.44 -14.02
CA MET A 1 9.56 -4.31 -14.94
C MET A 1 9.64 -2.96 -15.62
N LYS A 2 9.19 -2.83 -16.87
CA LYS A 2 9.15 -1.52 -17.56
C LYS A 2 7.95 -0.69 -17.04
N PHE A 3 8.10 0.63 -16.95
CA PHE A 3 7.06 1.54 -16.45
C PHE A 3 5.67 1.33 -17.09
N ILE A 4 5.63 1.21 -18.42
CA ILE A 4 4.39 1.01 -19.20
C ILE A 4 3.76 -0.36 -18.92
N GLU A 5 4.59 -1.38 -18.70
CA GLU A 5 4.16 -2.74 -18.38
C GLU A 5 3.47 -2.78 -17.02
N ALA A 6 3.99 -2.05 -16.02
CA ALA A 6 3.38 -1.93 -14.70
C ALA A 6 2.02 -1.21 -14.74
N ILE A 7 1.88 -0.16 -15.56
CA ILE A 7 0.59 0.53 -15.76
C ILE A 7 -0.43 -0.41 -16.42
N THR A 8 0.00 -1.13 -17.45
CA THR A 8 -0.87 -2.07 -18.17
C THR A 8 -1.31 -3.22 -17.24
N LEU A 9 -0.39 -3.73 -16.42
CA LEU A 9 -0.67 -4.73 -15.40
C LEU A 9 -1.63 -4.20 -14.32
N PHE A 10 -1.46 -2.94 -13.91
CA PHE A 10 -2.33 -2.28 -12.95
C PHE A 10 -3.78 -2.20 -13.44
N PHE A 11 -4.02 -1.70 -14.66
CA PHE A 11 -5.38 -1.66 -15.22
C PHE A 11 -5.94 -3.05 -15.53
N LYS A 12 -5.10 -3.99 -15.96
CA LYS A 12 -5.51 -5.38 -16.24
C LYS A 12 -5.89 -6.15 -14.97
N ASN A 13 -5.23 -5.87 -13.85
CA ASN A 13 -5.51 -6.49 -12.55
C ASN A 13 -6.37 -5.62 -11.63
N TYR A 14 -6.86 -4.46 -12.09
CA TYR A 14 -7.76 -3.59 -11.33
C TYR A 14 -9.01 -4.35 -10.83
N SER A 15 -9.47 -5.34 -11.58
CA SER A 15 -10.61 -6.21 -11.24
C SER A 15 -10.22 -7.55 -10.59
N ASN A 16 -8.93 -7.87 -10.49
CA ASN A 16 -8.47 -9.16 -9.99
C ASN A 16 -7.74 -8.97 -8.65
N PHE A 17 -8.48 -9.15 -7.56
CA PHE A 17 -8.00 -8.94 -6.19
C PHE A 17 -7.01 -10.01 -5.70
N LYS A 18 -6.63 -10.99 -6.53
CA LYS A 18 -5.68 -12.05 -6.19
C LYS A 18 -4.38 -11.89 -6.99
N GLY A 19 -3.38 -11.27 -6.35
CA GLY A 19 -2.00 -11.21 -6.86
C GLY A 19 -1.09 -10.44 -5.91
N LYS A 20 0.12 -10.96 -5.66
CA LYS A 20 1.19 -10.21 -4.98
C LYS A 20 1.79 -9.24 -6.00
N SER A 21 1.51 -7.95 -5.84
CA SER A 21 2.18 -6.91 -6.62
C SER A 21 3.57 -6.66 -6.06
N THR A 22 4.55 -6.51 -6.93
CA THR A 22 5.91 -6.16 -6.52
C THR A 22 5.96 -4.71 -6.05
N ARG A 23 6.93 -4.35 -5.19
CA ARG A 23 7.03 -2.96 -4.66
C ARG A 23 7.11 -1.92 -5.79
N SER A 24 7.72 -2.29 -6.91
CA SER A 24 7.80 -1.44 -8.10
C SER A 24 6.44 -1.15 -8.73
N ASP A 25 5.49 -2.08 -8.71
CA ASP A 25 4.16 -1.87 -9.30
C ASP A 25 3.37 -0.82 -8.53
N PHE A 26 3.47 -0.86 -7.19
CA PHE A 26 2.87 0.15 -6.32
C PHE A 26 3.45 1.55 -6.61
N TRP A 27 4.78 1.67 -6.67
CA TRP A 27 5.42 2.96 -6.93
C TRP A 27 5.14 3.48 -8.35
N TYR A 28 5.03 2.60 -9.35
CA TYR A 28 4.64 3.01 -10.70
C TYR A 28 3.17 3.44 -10.78
N ALA A 29 2.27 2.77 -10.08
CA ALA A 29 0.87 3.21 -9.95
C ALA A 29 0.78 4.58 -9.25
N GLN A 30 1.53 4.76 -8.16
CA GLN A 30 1.56 6.03 -7.43
C GLN A 30 2.14 7.16 -8.28
N LEU A 31 3.23 6.91 -9.02
CA LEU A 31 3.85 7.89 -9.91
C LEU A 31 2.90 8.25 -11.07
N PHE A 32 2.19 7.27 -11.63
CA PHE A 32 1.17 7.51 -12.64
C PHE A 32 0.04 8.41 -12.12
N LEU A 33 -0.47 8.15 -10.91
CA LEU A 33 -1.51 8.98 -10.29
C LEU A 33 -1.03 10.43 -10.05
N ILE A 34 0.21 10.61 -9.59
CA ILE A 34 0.82 11.93 -9.41
C ILE A 34 0.95 12.66 -10.75
N LEU A 35 1.47 11.98 -11.79
CA LEU A 35 1.63 12.55 -13.12
C LEU A 35 0.29 12.89 -13.77
N ALA A 36 -0.71 12.02 -13.66
CA ALA A 36 -2.06 12.25 -14.16
C ALA A 36 -2.73 13.44 -13.43
N GLY A 37 -2.55 13.56 -12.11
CA GLY A 37 -2.96 14.75 -11.35
C GLY A 37 -2.27 16.03 -11.83
N PHE A 38 -0.97 15.97 -12.10
CA PHE A 38 -0.23 17.12 -12.65
C PHE A 38 -0.71 17.49 -14.06
N LEU A 39 -0.99 16.51 -14.92
CA LEU A 39 -1.54 16.74 -16.26
C LEU A 39 -2.91 17.43 -16.23
N THR A 40 -3.81 17.00 -15.34
CA THR A 40 -5.14 17.61 -15.21
C THR A 40 -5.06 19.07 -14.76
N THR A 41 -4.17 19.39 -13.81
CA THR A 41 -3.95 20.80 -13.40
C THR A 41 -3.36 21.67 -14.52
N VAL A 42 -2.43 21.14 -15.32
CA VAL A 42 -1.90 21.84 -16.51
C VAL A 42 -2.98 22.08 -17.56
N ILE A 43 -3.88 21.13 -17.78
CA ILE A 43 -5.02 21.28 -18.70
C ILE A 43 -5.95 22.39 -18.21
N ASP A 44 -6.33 22.40 -16.94
CA ASP A 44 -7.18 23.46 -16.37
C ASP A 44 -6.51 24.84 -16.46
N LEU A 45 -5.20 24.91 -16.22
CA LEU A 45 -4.41 26.13 -16.39
C LEU A 45 -4.45 26.69 -17.82
N LYS A 46 -4.37 25.82 -18.82
CA LYS A 46 -4.32 26.23 -20.24
C LYS A 46 -5.69 26.54 -20.83
N PHE A 47 -6.71 25.75 -20.49
CA PHE A 47 -8.04 25.85 -21.11
C PHE A 47 -9.02 26.68 -20.29
N PHE A 48 -8.97 26.61 -18.96
CA PHE A 48 -9.97 27.21 -18.08
C PHE A 48 -9.46 28.43 -17.31
N LYS A 49 -8.15 28.75 -17.36
CA LYS A 49 -7.48 29.92 -16.71
C LYS A 49 -8.11 30.27 -15.36
N TYR A 50 -7.61 29.72 -14.25
CA TYR A 50 -8.05 29.97 -12.85
C TYR A 50 -9.25 30.92 -12.72
N THR A 51 -10.43 30.47 -13.13
CA THR A 51 -11.63 31.27 -13.01
C THR A 51 -12.11 31.11 -11.57
N LEU A 52 -12.71 32.16 -10.99
CA LEU A 52 -13.26 32.16 -9.63
C LEU A 52 -14.27 31.01 -9.37
N THR A 53 -14.69 30.30 -10.42
CA THR A 53 -15.60 29.15 -10.41
C THR A 53 -14.92 27.77 -10.26
N GLY A 54 -13.59 27.67 -10.17
CA GLY A 54 -12.88 26.43 -9.80
C GLY A 54 -12.15 25.69 -10.94
N GLN A 55 -11.59 24.52 -10.63
CA GLN A 55 -10.81 23.65 -11.52
C GLN A 55 -11.59 22.37 -11.84
N PRO A 56 -12.58 22.41 -12.75
CA PRO A 56 -13.57 21.34 -12.89
C PRO A 56 -12.96 20.00 -13.33
N VAL A 57 -11.91 19.99 -14.15
CA VAL A 57 -11.28 18.73 -14.60
C VAL A 57 -10.46 18.11 -13.46
N SER A 58 -9.68 18.91 -12.76
CA SER A 58 -8.89 18.46 -11.61
C SER A 58 -9.77 17.98 -10.46
N ASP A 59 -10.88 18.68 -10.18
CA ASP A 59 -11.81 18.31 -9.11
C ASP A 59 -12.47 16.96 -9.36
N ILE A 60 -12.95 16.72 -10.58
CA ILE A 60 -13.52 15.42 -11.00
C ILE A 60 -12.45 14.32 -10.90
N PHE A 61 -11.24 14.60 -11.38
CA PHE A 61 -10.14 13.65 -11.33
C PHE A 61 -9.77 13.29 -9.88
N ASN A 62 -9.69 14.27 -8.98
CA ASN A 62 -9.42 14.05 -7.57
C ASN A 62 -10.50 13.17 -6.93
N ILE A 63 -11.79 13.44 -7.17
CA ILE A 63 -12.88 12.62 -6.63
C ILE A 63 -12.80 11.18 -7.16
N LEU A 64 -12.49 10.99 -8.44
CA LEU A 64 -12.37 9.65 -9.04
C LEU A 64 -11.16 8.88 -8.50
N THR A 65 -10.04 9.58 -8.25
CA THR A 65 -8.77 8.96 -7.83
C THR A 65 -8.61 8.85 -6.31
N ILE A 66 -9.45 9.52 -5.52
CA ILE A 66 -9.40 9.43 -4.06
C ILE A 66 -9.58 7.97 -3.60
N VAL A 67 -10.57 7.27 -4.15
CA VAL A 67 -10.87 5.88 -3.81
C VAL A 67 -9.70 4.95 -4.12
N PRO A 68 -9.13 4.91 -5.34
CA PRO A 68 -8.01 4.03 -5.64
C PRO A 68 -6.72 4.40 -4.89
N ILE A 69 -6.45 5.69 -4.63
CA ILE A 69 -5.27 6.11 -3.82
C ILE A 69 -5.38 5.51 -2.42
N TYR A 70 -6.51 5.73 -1.75
CA TYR A 70 -6.71 5.20 -0.41
C TYR A 70 -6.75 3.67 -0.40
N ALA A 71 -7.43 3.03 -1.36
CA ALA A 71 -7.49 1.57 -1.47
C ALA A 71 -6.10 0.94 -1.63
N LEU A 72 -5.21 1.55 -2.41
CA LEU A 72 -3.83 1.08 -2.57
C LEU A 72 -3.03 1.24 -1.29
N SER A 73 -3.18 2.37 -0.60
CA SER A 73 -2.54 2.61 0.69
C SER A 73 -2.99 1.61 1.76
N PHE A 74 -4.30 1.34 1.85
CA PHE A 74 -4.86 0.32 2.75
C PHE A 74 -4.29 -1.07 2.46
N ARG A 75 -4.26 -1.47 1.19
CA ARG A 75 -3.70 -2.75 0.77
C ARG A 75 -2.23 -2.88 1.13
N ARG A 76 -1.43 -1.86 0.82
CA ARG A 76 0.01 -1.89 1.05
C ARG A 76 0.36 -1.96 2.53
N LEU A 77 -0.41 -1.25 3.35
CA LEU A 77 -0.25 -1.25 4.80
C LEU A 77 -0.66 -2.59 5.41
N HIS A 78 -1.69 -3.24 4.86
CA HIS A 78 -2.09 -4.59 5.23
C HIS A 78 -1.04 -5.63 4.80
N ASP A 79 -0.44 -5.47 3.62
CA ASP A 79 0.61 -6.36 3.09
C ASP A 79 1.92 -6.33 3.91
N ILE A 80 2.11 -5.35 4.78
CA ILE A 80 3.24 -5.24 5.73
C ILE A 80 2.83 -5.55 7.18
N GLY A 81 1.65 -6.12 7.39
CA GLY A 81 1.16 -6.52 8.72
C GLY A 81 0.77 -5.34 9.62
N LYS A 82 0.46 -4.17 9.06
CA LYS A 82 -0.01 -2.99 9.80
C LYS A 82 -1.51 -2.78 9.56
N SER A 83 -2.20 -2.26 10.58
CA SER A 83 -3.63 -1.99 10.50
C SER A 83 -3.92 -0.89 9.47
N GLY A 84 -4.99 -1.03 8.68
CA GLY A 84 -5.37 -0.04 7.66
C GLY A 84 -5.51 1.40 8.17
N TRP A 85 -5.78 1.56 9.46
CA TRP A 85 -5.96 2.84 10.15
C TRP A 85 -4.77 3.79 10.06
N TRP A 86 -3.54 3.30 9.85
CA TRP A 86 -2.40 4.20 9.69
C TRP A 86 -2.43 5.02 8.39
N VAL A 87 -3.30 4.69 7.43
CA VAL A 87 -3.55 5.55 6.25
C VAL A 87 -4.03 6.94 6.65
N LEU A 88 -4.72 7.10 7.79
CA LEU A 88 -5.16 8.41 8.28
C LEU A 88 -4.00 9.36 8.60
N LEU A 89 -2.79 8.82 8.85
CA LEU A 89 -1.58 9.64 8.99
C LEU A 89 -1.23 10.41 7.70
N GLN A 90 -1.73 9.99 6.55
CA GLN A 90 -1.53 10.71 5.30
C GLN A 90 -2.27 12.06 5.30
N LEU A 91 -3.35 12.20 6.10
CA LEU A 91 -4.12 13.44 6.23
C LEU A 91 -3.38 14.52 7.04
N THR A 92 -2.50 14.12 7.97
CA THR A 92 -1.82 15.05 8.88
C THR A 92 -0.55 15.67 8.27
N ILE A 93 -0.21 15.33 7.03
CA ILE A 93 1.00 15.73 6.26
C ILE A 93 2.31 15.26 6.91
N ILE A 94 2.49 15.44 8.21
CA ILE A 94 3.61 14.95 9.04
C ILE A 94 3.70 13.42 9.01
N GLY A 95 2.55 12.74 8.95
CA GLY A 95 2.47 11.28 8.92
C GLY A 95 2.86 10.64 7.58
N ILE A 96 3.11 11.42 6.53
CA ILE A 96 3.54 10.91 5.22
C ILE A 96 4.94 10.28 5.28
N ILE A 97 5.85 10.83 6.08
CA ILE A 97 7.24 10.34 6.19
C ILE A 97 7.30 8.88 6.70
N PRO A 98 6.68 8.53 7.85
CA PRO A 98 6.66 7.14 8.32
C PRO A 98 5.88 6.21 7.38
N LEU A 99 4.85 6.71 6.69
CA LEU A 99 4.11 5.95 5.67
C LEU A 99 4.99 5.60 4.47
N ILE A 100 5.79 6.53 3.95
CA ILE A 100 6.74 6.26 2.86
C ILE A 100 7.77 5.21 3.28
N TYR A 101 8.29 5.31 4.52
CA TYR A 101 9.21 4.29 5.05
C TYR A 101 8.57 2.89 5.06
N TRP A 102 7.32 2.79 5.50
CA TRP A 102 6.54 1.55 5.47
C TRP A 102 6.24 1.07 4.05
N TYR A 103 5.95 1.96 3.12
CA TYR A 103 5.74 1.61 1.71
C TYR A 103 7.01 1.08 1.03
N CYS A 104 8.19 1.47 1.51
CA CYS A 104 9.49 0.96 1.04
C CYS A 104 9.87 -0.42 1.62
N LYS A 105 9.28 -0.85 2.75
CA LYS A 105 9.60 -2.15 3.37
C LYS A 105 9.19 -3.34 2.48
N PRO A 106 9.84 -4.50 2.59
CA PRO A 106 9.26 -5.74 2.05
C PRO A 106 7.83 -5.91 2.52
N SER A 107 6.93 -6.37 1.64
CA SER A 107 5.76 -7.09 2.16
C SER A 107 6.27 -8.25 2.99
N LEU A 108 5.60 -8.54 4.11
CA LEU A 108 5.93 -9.72 4.89
C LEU A 108 5.84 -10.92 3.96
N SER A 109 6.96 -11.63 3.78
CA SER A 109 6.95 -12.86 3.00
C SER A 109 6.10 -13.86 3.79
N ALA A 110 5.38 -14.73 3.09
CA ALA A 110 4.63 -15.79 3.78
C ALA A 110 5.58 -16.70 4.58
N GLU A 111 6.87 -16.74 4.22
CA GLU A 111 7.94 -17.41 4.96
C GLU A 111 8.26 -16.76 6.31
N GLU A 112 8.21 -15.43 6.44
CA GLU A 112 8.51 -14.76 7.71
C GLU A 112 7.42 -15.03 8.75
N ASN A 113 6.14 -14.96 8.34
CA ASN A 113 5.03 -15.40 9.19
C ASN A 113 5.16 -16.88 9.57
N ASN A 114 5.38 -17.78 8.59
CA ASN A 114 5.52 -19.20 8.88
C ASN A 114 6.68 -19.51 9.85
N HIS A 115 7.77 -18.74 9.79
CA HIS A 115 8.93 -18.93 10.65
C HIS A 115 8.69 -18.39 12.07
N ASP A 116 7.92 -17.32 12.20
CA ASP A 116 7.46 -16.82 13.50
C ASP A 116 6.45 -17.79 14.14
N ASP A 117 5.54 -18.34 13.33
CA ASP A 117 4.59 -19.38 13.73
C ASP A 117 5.34 -20.65 14.19
N GLU A 118 6.30 -21.12 13.39
CA GLU A 118 7.17 -22.27 13.69
C GLU A 118 7.97 -22.04 14.98
N LYS A 119 8.56 -20.86 15.19
CA LYS A 119 9.22 -20.54 16.48
C LYS A 119 8.26 -20.60 17.65
N LEU A 120 7.01 -20.18 17.48
CA LEU A 120 6.00 -20.23 18.53
C LEU A 120 5.66 -21.69 18.89
N TYR A 121 5.41 -22.54 17.90
CA TYR A 121 5.15 -23.97 18.11
C TYR A 121 6.34 -24.69 18.77
N LEU A 122 7.55 -24.37 18.34
CA LEU A 122 8.77 -24.99 18.84
C LEU A 122 9.07 -24.52 20.27
N SER A 123 8.81 -23.25 20.58
CA SER A 123 8.87 -22.70 21.95
C SER A 123 7.90 -23.45 22.89
N ASP A 124 6.64 -23.55 22.49
CA ASP A 124 5.58 -24.18 23.30
C ASP A 124 5.87 -25.67 23.53
N ALA A 125 6.32 -26.38 22.50
CA ALA A 125 6.71 -27.79 22.60
C ALA A 125 7.95 -28.03 23.48
N THR A 126 8.85 -27.05 23.57
CA THR A 126 10.04 -27.13 24.43
C THR A 126 9.67 -26.92 25.90
N ASP A 127 8.78 -25.96 26.18
CA ASP A 127 8.22 -25.74 27.52
C ASP A 127 7.42 -26.96 28.00
N GLU A 128 6.59 -27.54 27.13
CA GLU A 128 5.82 -28.74 27.49
C GLU A 128 6.74 -29.90 27.89
N LYS A 129 7.80 -30.17 27.11
CA LYS A 129 8.80 -31.20 27.43
C LYS A 129 9.50 -30.97 28.77
N ASN A 130 9.87 -29.72 29.06
CA ASN A 130 10.52 -29.39 30.35
C ASN A 130 9.58 -29.68 31.52
N ILE A 131 8.28 -29.38 31.38
CA ILE A 131 7.25 -29.67 32.40
C ILE A 131 7.07 -31.19 32.60
N TRP A 132 7.06 -31.98 31.52
CA TRP A 132 6.97 -33.44 31.61
C TRP A 132 8.19 -34.09 32.28
N ASP A 133 9.39 -33.54 32.09
CA ASP A 133 10.63 -34.03 32.71
C ASP A 133 10.76 -33.64 34.19
N GLU A 134 10.18 -32.50 34.61
CA GLU A 134 10.15 -32.09 36.02
C GLU A 134 9.14 -32.87 36.86
N THR A 135 8.01 -33.27 36.27
CA THR A 135 6.93 -33.97 36.98
C THR A 135 7.17 -35.47 37.18
N ASN A 136 8.10 -36.08 36.42
CA ASN A 136 8.43 -37.51 36.48
C ASN A 136 9.76 -37.84 37.19
N LYS A 137 10.35 -36.88 37.91
CA LYS A 137 11.49 -37.09 38.82
C LYS A 137 11.01 -37.27 40.26
#